data_AF-A0A109LCC2-F1
#
_entry.id   AF-A0A109LCC2-F1
#
_cell.length_a   1.000
_cell.length_b   1.000
_cell.length_c   1.000
_cell.angle_alpha   90.00
_cell.angle_beta   90.00
_cell.angle_gamma   90.00
#
_symmetry.space_group_name_H-M   'P 1'
#
loop_
_entity.id
_entity.type
_entity.pdbx_description
1 polymer ?
#
loop_
_entity_poly.entity_id
_entity_poly.type
_entity_poly.pdbx_seq_one_letter_code
_entity_poly.pdbx_strand_id
1 'polypeptide(L)'
;MLTVNSLWKNHPEIFGDAAPCRTNGAKNFSDQCAINLGVALRRSGADLSRLRGVRYCWQHAKSEGHVLAAEEMAKALNGANIPGLQRPKKIKPEDFEEVLAGQQGIIFFKDFWRRGNETFDNRSGDHIDLWNGRRLTDWLSYPRIQLGFTIEGTFSDYHESREIWFWKII
;
A
#
# COMPACT_ATOMS: atom_id res chain seq x y z
N MET A 1 -18.68 -6.97 -6.51
CA MET A 1 -17.87 -7.35 -5.32
C MET A 1 -16.42 -7.11 -5.66
N LEU A 2 -15.63 -6.60 -4.71
CA LEU A 2 -14.21 -6.31 -4.97
C LEU A 2 -13.44 -7.63 -5.12
N THR A 3 -12.58 -7.74 -6.14
CA THR A 3 -11.72 -8.92 -6.33
C THR A 3 -10.26 -8.49 -6.47
N VAL A 4 -9.34 -9.37 -6.09
CA VAL A 4 -7.89 -9.11 -6.26
C VAL A 4 -7.55 -8.94 -7.72
N ASN A 5 -8.13 -9.73 -8.63
CA ASN A 5 -7.86 -9.61 -10.06
C ASN A 5 -8.24 -8.22 -10.60
N SER A 6 -9.41 -7.70 -10.20
CA SER A 6 -9.84 -6.34 -10.57
C SER A 6 -8.88 -5.30 -10.01
N LEU A 7 -8.57 -5.37 -8.71
CA LEU A 7 -7.65 -4.43 -8.06
C LEU A 7 -6.27 -4.44 -8.71
N TRP A 8 -5.74 -5.64 -8.95
CA TRP A 8 -4.41 -5.86 -9.50
C TRP A 8 -4.29 -5.28 -10.90
N LYS A 9 -5.24 -5.58 -11.80
CA LYS A 9 -5.24 -5.04 -13.17
C LYS A 9 -5.41 -3.52 -13.21
N ASN A 10 -6.18 -2.97 -12.27
CA ASN A 10 -6.46 -1.55 -12.18
C ASN A 10 -5.42 -0.77 -11.37
N HIS A 11 -4.48 -1.45 -10.71
CA HIS A 11 -3.44 -0.82 -9.93
C HIS A 11 -2.54 0.02 -10.86
N PRO A 12 -2.26 1.29 -10.57
CA PRO A 12 -1.55 2.18 -11.49
C PRO A 12 -0.20 1.64 -12.01
N GLU A 13 0.57 0.98 -11.13
CA GLU A 13 1.85 0.34 -11.51
C GLU A 13 1.67 -0.84 -12.49
N ILE A 14 0.50 -1.49 -12.49
CA ILE A 14 0.18 -2.62 -13.38
C ILE A 14 -0.53 -2.12 -14.65
N PHE A 15 -1.39 -1.11 -14.51
CA PHE A 15 -2.18 -0.54 -15.58
C PHE A 15 -1.34 0.28 -16.59
N GLY A 16 -0.12 0.67 -16.21
CA GLY A 16 0.74 1.54 -17.03
C GLY A 16 0.52 3.03 -16.77
N ASP A 17 0.06 3.38 -15.58
CA ASP A 17 -0.20 4.76 -15.14
C ASP A 17 0.51 5.07 -13.82
N ALA A 18 1.77 4.63 -13.70
CA ALA A 18 2.57 4.78 -12.49
C ALA A 18 2.61 6.25 -12.00
N ALA A 19 2.55 6.42 -10.68
CA ALA A 19 2.44 7.72 -10.02
C ALA A 19 1.31 8.62 -10.58
N PRO A 20 0.04 8.21 -10.41
CA PRO A 20 -1.12 8.86 -11.02
C PRO A 20 -1.37 10.28 -10.48
N CYS A 21 -0.91 10.61 -9.27
CA CYS A 21 -0.95 11.98 -8.78
C CYS A 21 0.22 12.78 -9.37
N ARG A 22 -0.01 13.31 -10.57
CA ARG A 22 0.95 14.13 -11.32
C ARG A 22 0.27 15.33 -11.98
N THR A 23 1.05 16.38 -12.21
CA THR A 23 0.63 17.59 -12.94
C THR A 23 1.67 17.85 -14.03
N ASN A 24 1.23 18.00 -15.28
CA ASN A 24 2.12 18.16 -16.45
C ASN A 24 3.23 17.10 -16.55
N GLY A 25 2.91 15.85 -16.20
CA GLY A 25 3.86 14.73 -16.22
C GLY A 25 4.78 14.61 -14.99
N ALA A 26 4.85 15.63 -14.13
CA ALA A 26 5.65 15.61 -12.91
C ALA A 26 4.85 15.10 -11.70
N LYS A 27 5.44 14.20 -10.91
CA LYS A 27 4.81 13.69 -9.68
C LYS A 27 4.58 14.83 -8.69
N ASN A 28 3.38 14.88 -8.08
CA ASN A 28 3.06 15.87 -7.04
C ASN A 28 3.54 15.43 -5.64
N PHE A 29 3.77 14.12 -5.46
CA PHE A 29 4.26 13.50 -4.22
C PHE A 29 5.30 12.44 -4.56
N SER A 30 6.36 12.35 -3.75
CA SER A 30 7.43 11.37 -3.91
C SER A 30 6.92 9.94 -3.68
N ASP A 31 6.15 9.74 -2.61
CA ASP A 31 5.54 8.46 -2.24
C ASP A 31 4.06 8.46 -2.61
N GLN A 32 3.65 7.46 -3.38
CA GLN A 32 2.27 7.34 -3.88
C GLN A 32 1.64 5.97 -3.61
N CYS A 33 2.15 5.18 -2.66
CA CYS A 33 1.62 3.83 -2.37
C CYS A 33 0.12 3.86 -1.98
N ALA A 34 -0.28 4.75 -1.08
CA ALA A 34 -1.68 4.94 -0.70
C ALA A 34 -2.55 5.52 -1.84
N ILE A 35 -1.97 6.41 -2.66
CA ILE A 35 -2.63 6.97 -3.84
C ILE A 35 -2.89 5.85 -4.85
N ASN A 36 -1.88 5.02 -5.12
CA ASN A 36 -1.96 3.91 -6.05
C ASN A 36 -3.06 2.93 -5.64
N LEU A 37 -3.11 2.56 -4.35
CA LEU A 37 -4.18 1.72 -3.82
C LEU A 37 -5.56 2.39 -3.91
N GLY A 38 -5.67 3.68 -3.58
CA GLY A 38 -6.92 4.43 -3.66
C GLY A 38 -7.46 4.51 -5.09
N VAL A 39 -6.59 4.73 -6.08
CA VAL A 39 -6.92 4.67 -7.50
C VAL A 39 -7.36 3.27 -7.91
N ALA A 40 -6.65 2.22 -7.47
CA ALA A 40 -7.01 0.82 -7.75
C ALA A 40 -8.40 0.45 -7.21
N LEU A 41 -8.70 0.84 -5.98
CA LEU A 41 -10.01 0.69 -5.33
C LEU A 41 -11.09 1.42 -6.16
N ARG A 42 -10.86 2.69 -6.51
CA ARG A 42 -11.80 3.51 -7.30
C ARG A 42 -12.09 2.92 -8.68
N ARG A 43 -11.05 2.52 -9.40
CA ARG A 43 -11.13 1.90 -10.74
C ARG A 43 -11.83 0.55 -10.68
N SER A 44 -11.74 -0.15 -9.55
CA SER A 44 -12.43 -1.42 -9.29
C SER A 44 -13.86 -1.25 -8.75
N GLY A 45 -14.40 -0.03 -8.77
CA GLY A 45 -15.79 0.25 -8.38
C GLY A 45 -16.03 0.29 -6.87
N ALA A 46 -14.98 0.39 -6.04
CA ALA A 46 -15.15 0.57 -4.60
C ALA A 46 -15.70 1.98 -4.29
N ASP A 47 -16.64 2.03 -3.35
CA ASP A 47 -17.18 3.28 -2.82
C ASP A 47 -16.18 3.89 -1.81
N LEU A 48 -15.34 4.80 -2.29
CA LEU A 48 -14.35 5.48 -1.47
C LEU A 48 -14.97 6.44 -0.43
N SER A 49 -16.26 6.77 -0.54
CA SER A 49 -16.93 7.57 0.49
C SER A 49 -16.97 6.85 1.84
N ARG A 50 -16.70 5.55 1.89
CA ARG A 50 -16.61 4.77 3.13
C ARG A 50 -15.28 4.95 3.86
N LEU A 51 -14.26 5.49 3.20
CA LEU A 51 -12.98 5.81 3.82
C LEU A 51 -13.16 7.08 4.67
N ARG A 52 -12.97 6.95 5.98
CA ARG A 52 -13.07 8.05 6.96
C ARG A 52 -11.69 8.33 7.55
N GLY A 53 -11.44 9.60 7.91
CA GLY A 53 -10.19 10.00 8.55
C GLY A 53 -8.97 9.98 7.61
N VAL A 54 -9.17 10.08 6.29
CA VAL A 54 -8.08 10.12 5.30
C VAL A 54 -7.91 11.52 4.72
N ARG A 55 -6.65 11.89 4.46
CA ARG A 55 -6.31 13.07 3.66
C ARG A 55 -6.23 12.71 2.18
N TYR A 56 -6.87 13.52 1.35
CA TYR A 56 -6.73 13.46 -0.10
C TYR A 56 -5.73 14.50 -0.58
N CYS A 57 -5.11 14.26 -1.74
CA CYS A 57 -4.32 15.28 -2.41
C CYS A 57 -5.17 16.52 -2.72
N TRP A 58 -4.52 17.69 -2.78
CA TRP A 58 -5.16 18.97 -3.14
C TRP A 58 -5.04 19.32 -4.62
N GLN A 59 -4.39 18.46 -5.41
CA GLN A 59 -4.11 18.69 -6.84
C GLN A 59 -5.20 18.12 -7.76
N HIS A 60 -6.01 17.18 -7.26
CA HIS A 60 -6.99 16.42 -8.03
C HIS A 60 -8.31 16.29 -7.28
N ALA A 61 -9.38 15.92 -7.98
CA ALA A 61 -10.68 15.73 -7.36
C ALA A 61 -10.65 14.54 -6.39
N LYS A 62 -11.32 14.64 -5.23
CA LYS A 62 -11.41 13.54 -4.24
C LYS A 62 -11.95 12.24 -4.84
N SER A 63 -12.78 12.34 -5.87
CA SER A 63 -13.35 11.21 -6.62
C SER A 63 -12.32 10.36 -7.37
N GLU A 64 -11.09 10.87 -7.56
CA GLU A 64 -9.97 10.13 -8.16
C GLU A 64 -9.30 9.17 -7.17
N GLY A 65 -9.54 9.33 -5.86
CA GLY A 65 -9.06 8.39 -4.86
C GLY A 65 -7.61 8.61 -4.40
N HIS A 66 -7.04 9.80 -4.62
CA HIS A 66 -5.67 10.12 -4.21
C HIS A 66 -5.53 10.32 -2.69
N VAL A 67 -5.58 9.24 -1.92
CA VAL A 67 -5.31 9.24 -0.48
C VAL A 67 -3.81 9.32 -0.22
N LEU A 68 -3.36 10.23 0.65
CA LEU A 68 -1.95 10.56 0.80
C LEU A 68 -1.16 9.59 1.69
N ALA A 69 -1.70 9.20 2.84
CA ALA A 69 -0.94 8.46 3.85
C ALA A 69 -1.35 6.98 3.93
N ALA A 70 -0.35 6.09 3.96
CA ALA A 70 -0.53 4.65 4.04
C ALA A 70 -1.22 4.23 5.37
N GLU A 71 -0.77 4.76 6.51
CA GLU A 71 -1.40 4.44 7.80
C GLU A 71 -2.85 4.96 7.89
N GLU A 72 -3.15 6.13 7.32
CA GLU A 72 -4.53 6.64 7.26
C GLU A 72 -5.42 5.74 6.40
N MET A 73 -4.91 5.30 5.24
CA MET A 73 -5.61 4.32 4.39
C MET A 73 -5.85 3.01 5.16
N ALA A 74 -4.84 2.47 5.84
CA ALA A 74 -4.95 1.25 6.64
C ALA A 74 -6.02 1.38 7.74
N LYS A 75 -6.00 2.49 8.50
CA LYS A 75 -7.01 2.79 9.53
C LYS A 75 -8.41 2.92 8.92
N ALA A 76 -8.55 3.57 7.77
CA ALA A 76 -9.82 3.75 7.09
C ALA A 76 -10.39 2.42 6.55
N LEU A 77 -9.56 1.54 6.01
CA LEU A 77 -9.97 0.21 5.54
C LEU A 77 -10.57 -0.64 6.68
N ASN A 78 -10.05 -0.51 7.90
CA ASN A 78 -10.59 -1.21 9.07
C ASN A 78 -12.03 -0.77 9.42
N GLY A 79 -12.38 0.49 9.16
CA GLY A 79 -13.72 1.04 9.46
C GLY A 79 -14.71 1.01 8.28
N ALA A 80 -14.24 0.84 7.04
CA ALA A 80 -15.04 1.08 5.84
C ALA A 80 -16.02 -0.05 5.47
N ASN A 81 -15.89 -1.26 6.03
CA ASN A 81 -16.72 -2.43 5.70
C ASN A 81 -16.95 -2.59 4.18
N ILE A 82 -15.84 -2.73 3.42
CA ILE A 82 -15.88 -2.85 1.95
C ILE A 82 -16.31 -4.28 1.57
N PRO A 83 -17.35 -4.48 0.74
CA PRO A 83 -17.79 -5.82 0.34
C PRO A 83 -16.69 -6.61 -0.38
N GLY A 84 -16.37 -7.78 0.15
CA GLY A 84 -15.30 -8.65 -0.35
C GLY A 84 -13.96 -8.49 0.40
N LEU A 85 -13.83 -7.48 1.27
CA LEU A 85 -12.65 -7.28 2.11
C LEU A 85 -12.91 -7.81 3.52
N GLN A 86 -12.13 -8.79 3.98
CA GLN A 86 -12.22 -9.31 5.34
C GLN A 86 -11.59 -8.34 6.35
N ARG A 87 -11.89 -8.55 7.64
CA ARG A 87 -11.23 -7.81 8.72
C ARG A 87 -9.72 -8.03 8.69
N PRO A 88 -8.91 -7.03 9.09
CA PRO A 88 -7.47 -7.20 9.11
C PRO A 88 -7.05 -8.23 10.15
N LYS A 89 -6.01 -9.00 9.81
CA LYS A 89 -5.19 -9.72 10.78
C LYS A 89 -3.83 -9.05 10.89
N LYS A 90 -3.29 -8.98 12.11
CA LYS A 90 -1.90 -8.62 12.32
C LYS A 90 -1.02 -9.84 12.05
N ILE A 91 0.05 -9.62 11.30
CA ILE A 91 1.02 -10.64 10.92
C ILE A 91 2.36 -10.29 11.54
N LYS A 92 3.09 -11.31 11.98
CA LYS A 92 4.47 -11.16 12.42
C LYS A 92 5.36 -10.77 11.24
N PRO A 93 6.16 -9.70 11.34
CA PRO A 93 7.07 -9.30 10.28
C PRO A 93 7.97 -10.43 9.80
N GLU A 94 8.54 -11.23 10.68
CA GLU A 94 9.46 -12.32 10.34
C GLU A 94 8.84 -13.44 9.46
N ASP A 95 7.53 -13.68 9.59
CA ASP A 95 6.86 -14.85 8.99
C ASP A 95 5.88 -14.48 7.86
N PHE A 96 5.80 -13.20 7.46
CA PHE A 96 4.65 -12.73 6.67
C PHE A 96 4.52 -13.42 5.31
N GLU A 97 5.62 -13.71 4.63
CA GLU A 97 5.60 -14.35 3.31
C GLU A 97 5.04 -15.76 3.39
N GLU A 98 5.51 -16.55 4.35
CA GLU A 98 5.03 -17.92 4.60
C GLU A 98 3.56 -17.91 5.01
N VAL A 99 3.21 -17.06 5.98
CA VAL A 99 1.84 -16.96 6.52
C VAL A 99 0.84 -16.48 5.46
N LEU A 100 1.28 -15.69 4.48
CA LEU A 100 0.43 -15.14 3.42
C LEU A 100 0.60 -15.83 2.07
N ALA A 101 1.39 -16.90 1.99
CA ALA A 101 1.55 -17.68 0.79
C ALA A 101 0.18 -18.16 0.27
N GLY A 102 -0.08 -17.93 -1.02
CA GLY A 102 -1.36 -18.27 -1.67
C GLY A 102 -2.58 -17.45 -1.22
N GLN A 103 -2.44 -16.56 -0.25
CA GLN A 103 -3.51 -15.63 0.15
C GLN A 103 -3.42 -14.33 -0.66
N GLN A 104 -4.55 -13.70 -0.92
CA GLN A 104 -4.60 -12.50 -1.74
C GLN A 104 -5.36 -11.40 -1.01
N GLY A 105 -4.89 -10.16 -1.12
CA GLY A 105 -5.45 -9.08 -0.33
C GLY A 105 -4.69 -7.76 -0.40
N ILE A 106 -5.02 -6.88 0.55
CA ILE A 106 -4.30 -5.63 0.81
C ILE A 106 -3.34 -5.89 1.99
N ILE A 107 -2.12 -5.38 1.91
CA ILE A 107 -1.11 -5.48 2.96
C ILE A 107 -0.56 -4.09 3.31
N PHE A 108 -0.39 -3.83 4.60
CA PHE A 108 0.17 -2.61 5.15
C PHE A 108 1.38 -2.95 6.02
N PHE A 109 2.47 -2.22 5.82
CA PHE A 109 3.73 -2.32 6.55
C PHE A 109 3.94 -1.00 7.29
N LYS A 110 3.98 -1.07 8.62
CA LYS A 110 4.12 0.11 9.47
C LYS A 110 5.57 0.33 9.88
N ASP A 111 6.04 1.57 9.79
CA ASP A 111 7.34 2.01 10.31
C ASP A 111 8.48 1.04 9.92
N PHE A 112 8.58 0.64 8.65
CA PHE A 112 9.62 -0.30 8.20
C PHE A 112 10.91 0.42 7.74
N TRP A 113 10.84 1.73 7.47
CA TRP A 113 11.98 2.51 6.97
C TRP A 113 12.05 3.93 7.52
N ARG A 114 13.24 4.55 7.41
CA ARG A 114 13.54 5.88 7.93
C ARG A 114 13.24 6.96 6.90
N ARG A 115 12.48 7.98 7.28
CA ARG A 115 12.29 9.19 6.47
C ARG A 115 13.35 10.23 6.83
N GLY A 116 14.06 10.75 5.83
CA GLY A 116 15.05 11.81 6.03
C GLY A 116 16.13 11.42 7.04
N ASN A 117 16.26 12.20 8.12
CA ASN A 117 17.28 12.02 9.15
C ASN A 117 16.78 11.22 10.39
N GLU A 118 15.71 10.45 10.24
CA GLU A 118 15.21 9.57 11.31
C GLU A 118 16.28 8.53 11.71
N THR A 119 16.30 8.18 13.00
CA THR A 119 16.94 6.98 13.50
C THR A 119 16.08 5.76 13.21
N PHE A 120 16.64 4.57 13.36
CA PHE A 120 15.83 3.36 13.24
C PHE A 120 14.73 3.32 14.30
N ASP A 121 15.02 3.72 15.55
CA ASP A 121 14.04 3.69 16.65
C ASP A 121 12.93 4.74 16.55
N ASN A 122 13.06 5.78 15.73
CA ASN A 122 12.01 6.78 15.52
C ASN A 122 11.46 6.80 14.07
N ARG A 123 11.74 5.74 13.31
CA ARG A 123 11.33 5.60 11.92
C ARG A 123 9.80 5.67 11.75
N SER A 124 9.36 6.35 10.69
CA SER A 124 7.93 6.58 10.37
C SER A 124 7.54 6.20 8.93
N GLY A 125 8.43 5.48 8.25
CA GLY A 125 8.24 5.07 6.87
C GLY A 125 7.30 3.87 6.75
N ASP A 126 6.09 4.12 6.22
CA ASP A 126 5.08 3.10 5.93
C ASP A 126 5.03 2.66 4.46
N HIS A 127 4.38 1.53 4.18
CA HIS A 127 3.96 1.09 2.85
C HIS A 127 2.59 0.42 2.86
N ILE A 128 1.80 0.60 1.80
CA ILE A 128 0.54 -0.14 1.60
C ILE A 128 0.41 -0.57 0.13
N ASP A 129 0.02 -1.81 -0.10
CA ASP A 129 0.02 -2.41 -1.45
C ASP A 129 -0.98 -3.58 -1.54
N LEU A 130 -1.12 -4.16 -2.74
CA LEU A 130 -1.80 -5.41 -2.99
C LEU A 130 -0.81 -6.58 -2.95
N TRP A 131 -1.22 -7.67 -2.31
CA TRP A 131 -0.50 -8.93 -2.25
C TRP A 131 -1.26 -10.00 -3.03
N ASN A 132 -0.59 -10.71 -3.95
CA ASN A 132 -1.22 -11.75 -4.79
C ASN A 132 -0.96 -13.19 -4.33
N GLY A 133 -0.37 -13.39 -3.15
CA GLY A 133 0.01 -14.72 -2.64
C GLY A 133 1.49 -15.05 -2.83
N ARG A 134 2.22 -14.17 -3.52
CA ARG A 134 3.66 -14.33 -3.78
C ARG A 134 4.43 -13.00 -3.77
N ARG A 135 3.82 -11.90 -4.19
CA ARG A 135 4.49 -10.60 -4.32
C ARG A 135 3.51 -9.42 -4.25
N LEU A 136 4.10 -8.23 -4.10
CA LEU A 136 3.44 -6.93 -4.19
C LEU A 136 3.27 -6.46 -5.64
N THR A 137 2.45 -5.42 -5.88
CA THR A 137 2.29 -4.83 -7.22
C THR A 137 3.42 -3.90 -7.61
N ASP A 138 4.05 -3.22 -6.66
CA ASP A 138 5.22 -2.41 -6.93
C ASP A 138 6.43 -3.31 -7.27
N TRP A 139 6.81 -3.34 -8.55
CA TRP A 139 7.97 -4.11 -9.01
C TRP A 139 9.29 -3.46 -8.59
N LEU A 140 9.35 -2.15 -8.30
CA LEU A 140 10.57 -1.52 -7.78
C LEU A 140 10.83 -1.89 -6.31
N SER A 141 9.82 -2.44 -5.63
CA SER A 141 9.98 -3.12 -4.35
C SER A 141 10.60 -4.52 -4.50
N TYR A 142 10.53 -5.15 -5.67
CA TYR A 142 11.01 -6.53 -5.89
C TYR A 142 12.55 -6.69 -5.92
N PRO A 143 13.36 -5.79 -6.54
CA PRO A 143 14.81 -5.74 -6.35
C PRO A 143 15.22 -5.37 -4.91
N ARG A 144 14.38 -4.61 -4.19
CA ARG A 144 14.60 -4.26 -2.77
C ARG A 144 14.36 -5.48 -1.85
N ILE A 145 13.41 -6.35 -2.19
CA ILE A 145 13.08 -7.60 -1.48
C ILE A 145 14.06 -8.73 -1.81
N GLN A 146 14.46 -8.91 -3.08
CA GLN A 146 15.19 -10.11 -3.52
C GLN A 146 16.73 -10.01 -3.50
N LEU A 147 17.33 -8.82 -3.56
CA LEU A 147 18.77 -8.70 -3.78
C LEU A 147 19.60 -8.56 -2.49
N GLY A 148 18.99 -8.55 -1.30
CA GLY A 148 19.73 -8.56 -0.02
C GLY A 148 20.81 -7.47 0.11
N PHE A 149 20.69 -6.36 -0.64
CA PHE A 149 21.65 -5.27 -0.55
C PHE A 149 21.31 -4.39 0.65
N THR A 150 21.89 -4.72 1.79
CA THR A 150 22.07 -3.78 2.90
C THR A 150 23.13 -2.75 2.50
N ILE A 151 22.68 -1.61 1.98
CA ILE A 151 23.47 -0.38 2.05
C ILE A 151 23.04 0.28 3.36
N GLU A 152 23.94 0.37 4.34
CA GLU A 152 23.72 1.17 5.55
C GLU A 152 23.13 2.52 5.15
N GLY A 153 21.84 2.75 5.43
CA GLY A 153 21.24 4.06 5.18
C GLY A 153 19.98 4.10 4.32
N THR A 154 19.74 3.19 3.37
CA THR A 154 18.84 3.56 2.24
C THR A 154 17.86 2.51 1.70
N PHE A 155 17.88 1.25 2.16
CA PHE A 155 16.83 0.28 1.81
C PHE A 155 16.44 -0.56 3.03
N SER A 156 15.14 -0.67 3.25
CA SER A 156 14.50 -1.30 4.40
C SER A 156 13.88 -2.62 4.01
N ASP A 157 14.22 -3.67 4.75
CA ASP A 157 13.56 -4.94 4.72
C ASP A 157 12.13 -4.81 5.30
N TYR A 158 11.11 -5.35 4.62
CA TYR A 158 9.75 -5.37 5.15
C TYR A 158 9.64 -6.18 6.45
N HIS A 159 10.57 -7.10 6.70
CA HIS A 159 10.71 -7.79 7.99
C HIS A 159 11.05 -6.84 9.15
N GLU A 160 11.51 -5.61 8.88
CA GLU A 160 11.76 -4.58 9.89
C GLU A 160 10.52 -3.73 10.24
N SER A 161 9.36 -4.07 9.67
CA SER A 161 8.09 -3.42 10.00
C SER A 161 7.79 -3.59 11.48
N ARG A 162 7.31 -2.54 12.14
CA ARG A 162 6.80 -2.67 13.52
C ARG A 162 5.50 -3.45 13.58
N GLU A 163 4.68 -3.31 12.55
CA GLU A 163 3.42 -4.04 12.43
C GLU A 163 3.15 -4.33 10.96
N ILE A 164 2.62 -5.52 10.66
CA ILE A 164 2.06 -5.85 9.35
C ILE A 164 0.58 -6.15 9.51
N TRP A 165 -0.26 -5.48 8.71
CA TRP A 165 -1.71 -5.71 8.71
C TRP A 165 -2.12 -6.24 7.34
N PHE A 166 -2.94 -7.29 7.33
CA PHE A 166 -3.40 -7.93 6.10
C PHE A 166 -4.91 -8.09 6.06
N TRP A 167 -5.52 -7.58 4.99
CA TRP A 167 -6.94 -7.75 4.68
C TRP A 167 -7.08 -8.72 3.52
N LYS A 168 -7.56 -9.94 3.81
CA LYS A 168 -7.87 -10.92 2.77
C LYS A 168 -9.03 -10.44 1.92
N ILE A 169 -8.94 -10.64 0.61
CA ILE A 169 -10.05 -10.44 -0.33
C ILE A 169 -10.58 -11.82 -0.74
N ILE A 170 -11.90 -11.98 -0.72
CA ILE A 170 -12.61 -13.21 -1.08
C ILE A 170 -13.01 -13.26 -2.55
#